data_AF-A0A3P5YAY8-F1
#
_entry.id   AF-A0A3P5YAY8-F1
#
_cell.length_a   1.000
_cell.length_b   1.000
_cell.length_c   1.000
_cell.angle_alpha   90.00
_cell.angle_beta   90.00
_cell.angle_gamma   90.00
#
_symmetry.space_group_name_H-M   'P 1'
#
loop_
_entity.id
_entity.type
_entity.pdbx_description
1 polymer ?
#
loop_
_entity_poly.entity_id
_entity_poly.type
_entity_poly.pdbx_seq_one_letter_code
_entity_poly.pdbx_strand_id
1 'polypeptide(L)'
;MKKRYYSFSTAILTAATIFSLMGSHNVLADNIDRNQITTYSEATPSHITSIWTKGVTPPTNFIEGTDGSHAPYIANQGWYDITKTFNGKDDLLCAAATAGNMLHWWFDQNKNQIEGYLTEHPEKQAIIFNGEKMFDVKEAISTKDRQLDSKLFEYFKEKAFPTLSARRRGVFPDHVIDMFINGYRLSLDNYDKTPVKEGNKDLRGGIFDQVFTRGDQSKLLTNRYNLRTKTINEISQLIKQELIAGKALAISHTYNNIGISHVINLWGADFNSEGNLEAIYVTDSDSNASIGMKKYYVGVNSAGEVAVSSKKIDSEHLGAAALGLYTLSAGQGIWHQTN
;
A
#
# COMPACT_ATOMS: atom_id res chain seq x y z
N MET A 1 -18.28 73.28 -16.95
CA MET A 1 -17.34 74.30 -17.45
C MET A 1 -16.06 73.63 -17.94
N LYS A 2 -15.65 73.93 -19.18
CA LYS A 2 -14.31 73.79 -19.85
C LYS A 2 -13.54 72.46 -19.66
N LYS A 3 -13.47 71.51 -20.63
CA LYS A 3 -12.82 71.45 -21.97
C LYS A 3 -11.30 71.75 -22.02
N ARG A 4 -10.51 70.72 -22.40
CA ARG A 4 -9.41 70.62 -23.43
C ARG A 4 -8.41 69.53 -22.97
N TYR A 5 -8.16 68.37 -23.59
CA TYR A 5 -7.81 67.92 -24.96
C TYR A 5 -6.41 68.28 -25.50
N TYR A 6 -5.77 67.23 -26.07
CA TYR A 6 -4.57 67.11 -26.93
C TYR A 6 -3.22 66.91 -26.20
N SER A 7 -2.28 66.07 -26.64
CA SER A 7 -2.10 65.34 -27.92
C SER A 7 -1.15 64.13 -27.76
N PHE A 8 -1.31 63.20 -28.70
CA PHE A 8 -0.49 62.05 -29.06
C PHE A 8 1.01 62.32 -29.25
N SER A 9 1.83 61.29 -28.96
CA SER A 9 2.90 60.86 -29.87
C SER A 9 3.11 59.34 -29.77
N THR A 10 3.05 58.70 -30.93
CA THR A 10 3.24 57.30 -31.30
C THR A 10 4.72 56.88 -31.39
N ALA A 11 5.04 55.65 -31.00
CA ALA A 11 6.08 54.77 -31.58
C ALA A 11 5.84 53.33 -31.06
N ILE A 12 5.17 52.45 -31.81
CA ILE A 12 5.68 51.44 -32.77
C ILE A 12 6.61 50.37 -32.16
N LEU A 13 6.07 49.14 -32.17
CA LEU A 13 6.67 47.79 -32.25
C LEU A 13 7.93 47.44 -31.44
N THR A 14 7.81 46.42 -30.58
CA THR A 14 8.24 45.05 -30.95
C THR A 14 7.74 44.03 -29.93
N ALA A 15 7.15 42.95 -30.43
CA ALA A 15 6.83 41.76 -29.65
C ALA A 15 8.11 40.95 -29.42
N ALA A 16 8.36 40.56 -28.18
CA ALA A 16 9.22 39.44 -27.84
C ALA A 16 8.57 38.71 -26.66
N THR A 17 7.76 37.71 -26.98
CA THR A 17 7.39 36.64 -26.06
C THR A 17 8.66 35.89 -25.67
N ILE A 18 9.03 35.97 -24.39
CA ILE A 18 9.97 35.03 -23.77
C ILE A 18 9.24 34.41 -22.59
N PHE A 19 8.91 33.13 -22.75
CA PHE A 19 8.63 32.21 -21.65
C PHE A 19 9.90 32.10 -20.79
N SER A 20 9.80 32.40 -19.50
CA SER A 20 10.71 31.80 -18.53
C SER A 20 9.92 31.37 -17.31
N LEU A 21 9.82 30.05 -17.12
CA LEU A 21 9.56 29.47 -15.81
C LEU A 21 10.60 30.03 -14.85
N MET A 22 10.16 30.78 -13.85
CA MET A 22 10.96 31.03 -12.67
C MET A 22 10.37 30.23 -11.52
N GLY A 23 11.02 29.11 -11.23
CA GLY A 23 10.95 28.51 -9.90
C GLY A 23 11.49 29.53 -8.91
N SER A 24 10.72 29.79 -7.86
CA SER A 24 11.11 30.67 -6.78
C SER A 24 12.27 30.05 -5.99
N HIS A 25 13.49 30.53 -6.21
CA HIS A 25 14.62 30.28 -5.31
C HIS A 25 14.48 31.19 -4.09
N ASN A 26 14.13 30.62 -2.94
CA ASN A 26 14.26 31.32 -1.67
C ASN A 26 15.71 31.15 -1.18
N VAL A 27 16.43 32.27 -1.06
CA VAL A 27 17.77 32.33 -0.45
C VAL A 27 17.60 32.93 0.94
N LEU A 28 17.93 32.18 1.99
CA LEU A 28 18.08 32.70 3.34
C LEU A 28 19.56 32.92 3.62
N ALA A 29 19.92 34.12 4.07
CA ALA A 29 21.28 34.45 4.50
C ALA A 29 21.37 34.32 6.01
N ASP A 30 22.20 33.41 6.50
CA ASP A 30 22.59 33.37 7.90
C ASP A 30 23.94 34.05 8.11
N ASN A 31 23.91 35.05 9.00
CA ASN A 31 25.00 35.80 9.62
C ASN A 31 26.03 36.52 8.73
N ILE A 32 26.08 37.84 8.91
CA ILE A 32 27.13 38.71 8.38
C ILE A 32 28.22 38.83 9.44
N ASP A 33 29.36 38.20 9.20
CA ASP A 33 30.61 38.63 9.84
C ASP A 33 31.69 38.85 8.77
N ARG A 34 32.41 39.97 8.91
CA ARG A 34 33.29 40.50 7.86
C ARG A 34 34.56 39.65 7.75
N ASN A 35 34.89 39.29 6.50
CA ASN A 35 35.98 38.41 6.05
C ASN A 35 35.70 36.92 6.17
N GLN A 36 35.11 36.33 5.12
CA GLN A 36 35.57 35.08 4.49
C GLN A 36 34.71 34.73 3.28
N ILE A 37 35.30 33.98 2.35
CA ILE A 37 34.73 33.48 1.10
C ILE A 37 33.32 32.91 1.36
N THR A 38 32.31 33.52 0.74
CA THR A 38 30.94 33.01 0.75
C THR A 38 30.90 31.71 -0.05
N THR A 39 30.85 30.58 0.65
CA THR A 39 30.65 29.29 0.01
C THR A 39 29.15 29.06 -0.06
N TYR A 40 28.56 29.24 -1.24
CA TYR A 40 27.20 28.83 -1.49
C TYR A 40 27.20 27.30 -1.60
N SER A 41 26.61 26.60 -0.63
CA SER A 41 26.17 25.23 -0.90
C SER A 41 24.95 25.33 -1.81
N GLU A 42 25.15 25.14 -3.11
CA GLU A 42 24.01 24.85 -4.00
C GLU A 42 23.27 23.66 -3.40
N ALA A 43 22.01 23.87 -3.00
CA ALA A 43 21.15 22.75 -2.66
C ALA A 43 20.97 21.94 -3.94
N THR A 44 21.71 20.84 -4.07
CA THR A 44 21.54 19.90 -5.18
C THR A 44 20.06 19.53 -5.22
N PRO A 45 19.35 19.75 -6.33
CA PRO A 45 17.95 19.35 -6.43
C PRO A 45 17.86 17.86 -6.14
N SER A 46 17.22 17.46 -5.03
CA SER A 46 17.00 16.06 -4.74
C SER A 46 16.05 15.52 -5.80
N HIS A 47 16.59 14.77 -6.76
CA HIS A 47 15.78 14.09 -7.76
C HIS A 47 15.08 12.92 -7.07
N ILE A 48 13.80 13.12 -6.73
CA ILE A 48 12.93 12.06 -6.22
C ILE A 48 12.20 11.41 -7.38
N THR A 49 12.31 10.09 -7.48
CA THR A 49 11.49 9.28 -8.37
C THR A 49 10.42 8.59 -7.55
N SER A 50 9.15 8.85 -7.85
CA SER A 50 8.02 8.16 -7.21
C SER A 50 7.51 7.01 -8.09
N ILE A 51 7.23 5.86 -7.49
CA ILE A 51 6.61 4.72 -8.16
C ILE A 51 5.40 4.29 -7.35
N TRP A 52 4.28 4.03 -8.02
CA TRP A 52 3.01 3.69 -7.41
C TRP A 52 2.52 2.33 -7.90
N THR A 53 1.77 1.64 -7.04
CA THR A 53 1.09 0.38 -7.36
C THR A 53 0.22 0.57 -8.60
N LYS A 54 0.21 -0.42 -9.49
CA LYS A 54 -0.57 -0.37 -10.74
C LYS A 54 -2.03 -0.02 -10.46
N GLY A 55 -2.54 0.99 -11.16
CA GLY A 55 -3.95 1.42 -11.04
C GLY A 55 -4.26 2.29 -9.82
N VAL A 56 -3.25 2.67 -9.02
CA VAL A 56 -3.40 3.62 -7.91
C VAL A 56 -3.17 5.04 -8.41
N THR A 57 -4.12 5.94 -8.12
CA THR A 57 -3.94 7.38 -8.29
C THR A 57 -3.28 7.96 -7.03
N PRO A 58 -2.09 8.59 -7.14
CA PRO A 58 -1.44 9.25 -6.02
C PRO A 58 -2.34 10.32 -5.38
N PRO A 59 -2.53 10.32 -4.05
CA PRO A 59 -3.29 11.40 -3.41
C PRO A 59 -2.59 12.74 -3.55
N THR A 60 -3.36 13.79 -3.82
CA THR A 60 -2.85 15.18 -3.94
C THR A 60 -3.23 16.05 -2.75
N ASN A 61 -3.93 15.48 -1.77
CA ASN A 61 -4.54 16.15 -0.63
C ASN A 61 -3.80 15.83 0.69
N PHE A 62 -2.47 15.77 0.66
CA PHE A 62 -1.66 15.57 1.87
C PHE A 62 -1.76 16.77 2.81
N ILE A 63 -1.93 16.46 4.09
CA ILE A 63 -2.03 17.38 5.22
C ILE A 63 -0.88 17.03 6.18
N GLU A 64 -0.06 18.02 6.50
CA GLU A 64 0.95 17.89 7.54
C GLU A 64 0.29 17.96 8.92
N GLY A 65 0.44 16.89 9.71
CA GLY A 65 -0.02 16.80 11.08
C GLY A 65 1.13 16.68 12.07
N THR A 66 0.81 16.77 13.36
CA THR A 66 1.79 16.60 14.46
C THR A 66 2.47 15.23 14.46
N ASP A 67 1.76 14.22 13.98
CA ASP A 67 2.20 12.82 13.96
C ASP A 67 2.63 12.35 12.57
N GLY A 68 2.78 13.27 11.62
CA GLY A 68 3.23 13.01 10.25
C GLY A 68 2.24 13.47 9.18
N SER A 69 2.66 13.29 7.93
CA SER A 69 1.89 13.69 6.74
C SER A 69 0.90 12.60 6.34
N HIS A 70 -0.35 12.96 6.05
CA HIS A 70 -1.39 12.03 5.62
C HIS A 70 -2.37 12.64 4.61
N ALA A 71 -3.04 11.81 3.82
CA ALA A 71 -4.07 12.19 2.88
C ALA A 71 -5.37 11.42 3.20
N PRO A 72 -6.45 12.12 3.60
CA PRO A 72 -7.74 11.49 3.91
C PRO A 72 -8.24 10.59 2.78
N TYR A 73 -8.92 9.50 3.15
CA TYR A 73 -9.39 8.48 2.22
C TYR A 73 -10.40 9.02 1.20
N ILE A 74 -10.15 8.71 -0.07
CA ILE A 74 -11.06 8.99 -1.19
C ILE A 74 -11.26 7.68 -1.94
N ALA A 75 -12.51 7.20 -2.00
CA ALA A 75 -12.88 5.98 -2.70
C ALA A 75 -12.58 6.06 -4.21
N ASN A 76 -12.49 4.88 -4.86
CA ASN A 76 -12.23 4.76 -6.31
C ASN A 76 -10.93 5.40 -6.80
N GLN A 77 -9.90 5.49 -5.94
CA GLN A 77 -8.55 5.93 -6.32
C GLN A 77 -7.58 4.75 -6.49
N GLY A 78 -8.06 3.51 -6.44
CA GLY A 78 -7.28 2.29 -6.63
C GLY A 78 -6.51 1.81 -5.38
N TRP A 79 -6.52 2.59 -4.30
CA TRP A 79 -5.97 2.23 -2.99
C TRP A 79 -7.09 2.11 -1.95
N TYR A 80 -6.86 1.29 -0.92
CA TYR A 80 -7.86 0.90 0.06
C TYR A 80 -7.34 1.02 1.49
N ASP A 81 -8.24 1.31 2.42
CA ASP A 81 -7.91 1.56 3.82
C ASP A 81 -8.93 0.90 4.77
N ILE A 82 -9.03 -0.43 4.75
CA ILE A 82 -9.76 -1.17 5.78
C ILE A 82 -9.26 -0.74 7.16
N THR A 83 -10.18 -0.26 8.00
CA THR A 83 -9.92 0.23 9.35
C THR A 83 -10.50 -0.73 10.37
N LYS A 84 -9.71 -1.09 11.39
CA LYS A 84 -10.16 -1.91 12.50
C LYS A 84 -11.11 -1.15 13.41
N THR A 85 -12.08 -1.88 13.94
CA THR A 85 -13.06 -1.38 14.89
C THR A 85 -12.70 -1.70 16.34
N PHE A 86 -11.69 -2.54 16.55
CA PHE A 86 -11.23 -3.03 17.86
C PHE A 86 -12.38 -3.62 18.67
N ASN A 87 -13.16 -4.50 18.03
CA ASN A 87 -14.36 -5.10 18.59
C ASN A 87 -14.08 -6.39 19.40
N GLY A 88 -12.82 -6.66 19.73
CA GLY A 88 -12.33 -7.89 20.36
C GLY A 88 -12.01 -9.01 19.36
N LYS A 89 -12.50 -8.92 18.11
CA LYS A 89 -12.26 -9.92 17.07
C LYS A 89 -11.21 -9.46 16.06
N ASP A 90 -11.17 -8.18 15.73
CA ASP A 90 -10.25 -7.62 14.74
C ASP A 90 -8.97 -7.01 15.31
N ASP A 91 -8.84 -6.86 16.63
CA ASP A 91 -7.76 -6.12 17.31
C ASP A 91 -6.35 -6.46 16.79
N LEU A 92 -6.05 -7.74 16.53
CA LEU A 92 -4.75 -8.22 16.05
C LEU A 92 -4.79 -8.76 14.61
N LEU A 93 -5.82 -8.39 13.84
CA LEU A 93 -6.01 -8.81 12.44
C LEU A 93 -5.46 -7.81 11.41
N CYS A 94 -4.39 -7.06 11.72
CA CYS A 94 -3.77 -6.11 10.77
C CYS A 94 -3.32 -6.79 9.47
N ALA A 95 -2.80 -8.02 9.55
CA ALA A 95 -2.44 -8.80 8.37
C ALA A 95 -3.64 -9.21 7.51
N ALA A 96 -4.79 -9.53 8.14
CA ALA A 96 -6.01 -9.86 7.40
C ALA A 96 -6.66 -8.60 6.79
N ALA A 97 -6.60 -7.45 7.48
CA ALA A 97 -6.99 -6.16 6.91
C ALA A 97 -6.11 -5.79 5.71
N THR A 98 -4.79 -5.97 5.85
CA THR A 98 -3.82 -5.77 4.77
C THR A 98 -4.12 -6.65 3.57
N ALA A 99 -4.38 -7.95 3.79
CA ALA A 99 -4.80 -8.87 2.74
C ALA A 99 -6.12 -8.43 2.10
N GLY A 100 -7.09 -7.97 2.89
CA GLY A 100 -8.36 -7.44 2.40
C GLY A 100 -8.17 -6.26 1.44
N ASN A 101 -7.30 -5.31 1.80
CA ASN A 101 -6.97 -4.17 0.95
C ASN A 101 -6.29 -4.60 -0.37
N MET A 102 -5.37 -5.58 -0.32
CA MET A 102 -4.75 -6.16 -1.51
C MET A 102 -5.79 -6.88 -2.39
N LEU A 103 -6.77 -7.57 -1.79
CA LEU A 103 -7.86 -8.22 -2.50
C LEU A 103 -8.86 -7.22 -3.11
N HIS A 104 -9.15 -6.10 -2.44
CA HIS A 104 -9.96 -5.02 -3.01
C HIS A 104 -9.29 -4.43 -4.26
N TRP A 105 -7.99 -4.16 -4.20
CA TRP A 105 -7.21 -3.80 -5.38
C TRP A 105 -7.29 -4.88 -6.48
N TRP A 106 -7.17 -6.15 -6.10
CA TRP A 106 -7.21 -7.27 -7.04
C TRP A 106 -8.58 -7.41 -7.71
N PHE A 107 -9.68 -7.07 -7.02
CA PHE A 107 -11.01 -6.99 -7.61
C PHE A 107 -11.08 -5.94 -8.72
N ASP A 108 -10.48 -4.76 -8.55
CA ASP A 108 -10.42 -3.75 -9.62
C ASP A 108 -9.62 -4.26 -10.81
N GLN A 109 -8.46 -4.89 -10.56
CA GLN A 109 -7.60 -5.38 -11.64
C GLN A 109 -8.25 -6.49 -12.47
N ASN A 110 -9.19 -7.25 -11.89
CA ASN A 110 -9.78 -8.44 -12.51
C ASN A 110 -11.29 -8.33 -12.68
N LYS A 111 -11.86 -7.12 -12.67
CA LYS A 111 -13.32 -6.91 -12.65
C LYS A 111 -14.05 -7.77 -13.70
N ASN A 112 -13.66 -7.65 -14.97
CA ASN A 112 -14.32 -8.36 -16.07
C ASN A 112 -14.09 -9.88 -15.99
N GLN A 113 -12.90 -10.31 -15.59
CA GLN A 113 -12.56 -11.73 -15.46
C GLN A 113 -13.34 -12.40 -14.32
N ILE A 114 -13.52 -11.70 -13.20
CA ILE A 114 -14.34 -12.17 -12.07
C ILE A 114 -15.81 -12.28 -12.48
N GLU A 115 -16.34 -11.30 -13.22
CA GLU A 115 -17.71 -11.35 -13.75
C GLU A 115 -17.92 -12.57 -14.67
N GLY A 116 -16.99 -12.84 -15.58
CA GLY A 116 -17.00 -14.04 -16.43
C GLY A 116 -16.91 -15.33 -15.60
N TYR A 117 -15.94 -15.40 -14.68
CA TYR A 117 -15.74 -16.56 -13.79
C TYR A 117 -16.99 -16.91 -12.98
N LEU A 118 -17.67 -15.92 -12.41
CA LEU A 118 -18.89 -16.15 -11.61
C LEU A 118 -20.11 -16.49 -12.47
N THR A 119 -20.05 -16.22 -13.78
CA THR A 119 -21.05 -16.69 -14.74
C THR A 119 -20.83 -18.17 -15.07
N GLU A 120 -19.58 -18.59 -15.23
CA GLU A 120 -19.19 -19.98 -15.49
C GLU A 120 -19.30 -20.89 -14.25
N HIS A 121 -19.01 -20.34 -13.07
CA HIS A 121 -18.99 -21.03 -11.79
C HIS A 121 -19.87 -20.32 -10.74
N PRO A 122 -21.21 -20.29 -10.92
CA PRO A 122 -22.12 -19.56 -10.04
C PRO A 122 -22.09 -20.07 -8.58
N GLU A 123 -21.76 -21.35 -8.36
CA GLU A 123 -21.60 -21.95 -7.03
C GLU A 123 -20.43 -21.37 -6.25
N LYS A 124 -19.48 -20.70 -6.92
CA LYS A 124 -18.33 -20.04 -6.30
C LYS A 124 -18.62 -18.64 -5.76
N GLN A 125 -19.78 -18.06 -6.09
CA GLN A 125 -20.13 -16.72 -5.61
C GLN A 125 -20.18 -16.64 -4.08
N ALA A 126 -20.65 -17.71 -3.42
CA ALA A 126 -20.86 -17.73 -1.99
C ALA A 126 -20.06 -18.83 -1.29
N ILE A 127 -19.61 -18.55 -0.08
CA ILE A 127 -19.11 -19.59 0.84
C ILE A 127 -20.29 -20.02 1.71
N ILE A 128 -20.65 -21.30 1.62
CA ILE A 128 -21.72 -21.90 2.43
C ILE A 128 -21.10 -22.91 3.39
N PHE A 129 -21.47 -22.82 4.66
CA PHE A 129 -21.05 -23.78 5.69
C PHE A 129 -22.29 -24.24 6.47
N ASN A 130 -22.52 -25.56 6.51
CA ASN A 130 -23.70 -26.17 7.14
C ASN A 130 -25.05 -25.55 6.73
N GLY A 131 -25.19 -25.16 5.46
CA GLY A 131 -26.41 -24.55 4.92
C GLY A 131 -26.57 -23.05 5.19
N GLU A 132 -25.68 -22.42 5.95
CA GLU A 132 -25.68 -20.97 6.17
C GLU A 132 -24.69 -20.28 5.21
N LYS A 133 -25.11 -19.18 4.58
CA LYS A 133 -24.25 -18.34 3.76
C LYS A 133 -23.29 -17.56 4.67
N MET A 134 -22.00 -17.90 4.61
CA MET A 134 -20.94 -17.23 5.38
C MET A 134 -20.42 -15.98 4.70
N PHE A 135 -20.40 -15.97 3.36
CA PHE A 135 -19.79 -14.93 2.54
C PHE A 135 -20.44 -14.90 1.15
N ASP A 136 -20.47 -13.71 0.55
CA ASP A 136 -20.82 -13.49 -0.86
C ASP A 136 -19.78 -12.54 -1.47
N VAL A 137 -19.09 -13.00 -2.52
CA VAL A 137 -18.03 -12.20 -3.16
C VAL A 137 -18.58 -10.96 -3.87
N LYS A 138 -19.83 -10.97 -4.35
CA LYS A 138 -20.45 -9.76 -4.94
C LYS A 138 -20.74 -8.72 -3.87
N GLU A 139 -21.15 -9.14 -2.67
CA GLU A 139 -21.30 -8.22 -1.53
C GLU A 139 -19.94 -7.61 -1.13
N ALA A 140 -18.86 -8.40 -1.13
CA ALA A 140 -17.51 -7.89 -0.91
C ALA A 140 -17.07 -6.87 -1.98
N ILE A 141 -17.26 -7.17 -3.26
CA ILE A 141 -16.90 -6.27 -4.37
C ILE A 141 -17.70 -4.96 -4.28
N SER A 142 -19.00 -5.03 -4.01
CA SER A 142 -19.86 -3.83 -3.92
C SER A 142 -19.59 -2.95 -2.70
N THR A 143 -18.93 -3.48 -1.66
CA THR A 143 -18.61 -2.76 -0.41
C THR A 143 -17.12 -2.50 -0.23
N LYS A 144 -16.29 -2.79 -1.24
CA LYS A 144 -14.83 -2.70 -1.19
C LYS A 144 -14.31 -1.31 -0.80
N ASP A 145 -15.04 -0.26 -1.16
CA ASP A 145 -14.66 1.13 -0.89
C ASP A 145 -14.97 1.58 0.55
N ARG A 146 -15.56 0.71 1.39
CA ARG A 146 -15.91 1.05 2.78
C ARG A 146 -14.81 0.68 3.76
N GLN A 147 -14.27 1.67 4.47
CA GLN A 147 -13.17 1.47 5.43
C GLN A 147 -13.59 0.61 6.64
N LEU A 148 -14.77 0.88 7.24
CA LEU A 148 -15.17 0.31 8.53
C LEU A 148 -16.07 -0.94 8.42
N ASP A 149 -16.84 -1.07 7.33
CA ASP A 149 -17.89 -2.07 7.16
C ASP A 149 -17.84 -2.77 5.78
N SER A 150 -16.65 -2.93 5.19
CA SER A 150 -16.50 -3.78 3.99
C SER A 150 -16.83 -5.24 4.31
N LYS A 151 -17.60 -5.89 3.43
CA LYS A 151 -18.06 -7.26 3.63
C LYS A 151 -16.93 -8.29 3.59
N LEU A 152 -15.81 -7.98 2.93
CA LEU A 152 -14.61 -8.81 2.97
C LEU A 152 -13.98 -8.83 4.36
N PHE A 153 -13.78 -7.65 4.98
CA PHE A 153 -13.16 -7.62 6.30
C PHE A 153 -14.12 -8.10 7.40
N GLU A 154 -15.42 -7.81 7.27
CA GLU A 154 -16.46 -8.41 8.11
C GLU A 154 -16.37 -9.94 8.07
N TYR A 155 -16.27 -10.54 6.88
CA TYR A 155 -16.06 -11.98 6.76
C TYR A 155 -14.80 -12.47 7.46
N PHE A 156 -13.68 -11.79 7.28
CA PHE A 156 -12.42 -12.15 7.93
C PHE A 156 -12.52 -12.13 9.45
N LYS A 157 -13.08 -11.06 10.04
CA LYS A 157 -13.15 -10.92 11.50
C LYS A 157 -14.30 -11.68 12.14
N GLU A 158 -15.41 -11.91 11.45
CA GLU A 158 -16.60 -12.54 12.03
C GLU A 158 -16.67 -14.06 11.78
N LYS A 159 -16.14 -14.54 10.65
CA LYS A 159 -16.31 -15.92 10.21
C LYS A 159 -14.99 -16.66 9.98
N ALA A 160 -14.02 -16.07 9.27
CA ALA A 160 -12.79 -16.78 8.91
C ALA A 160 -11.79 -16.89 10.09
N PHE A 161 -11.64 -15.81 10.86
CA PHE A 161 -10.63 -15.67 11.92
C PHE A 161 -11.16 -15.10 13.27
N PRO A 162 -12.39 -15.42 13.72
CA PRO A 162 -13.05 -14.68 14.81
C PRO A 162 -12.42 -14.82 16.20
N THR A 163 -11.52 -15.79 16.38
CA THR A 163 -10.92 -16.07 17.69
C THR A 163 -9.43 -15.72 17.77
N LEU A 164 -8.82 -15.25 16.69
CA LEU A 164 -7.36 -15.05 16.66
C LEU A 164 -6.92 -13.89 17.57
N SER A 165 -7.60 -12.75 17.50
CA SER A 165 -7.31 -11.59 18.35
C SER A 165 -7.43 -11.93 19.83
N ALA A 166 -8.54 -12.58 20.24
CA ALA A 166 -8.74 -13.04 21.61
C ALA A 166 -7.66 -14.02 22.10
N ARG A 167 -7.06 -14.79 21.18
CA ARG A 167 -5.96 -15.73 21.47
C ARG A 167 -4.57 -15.11 21.33
N ARG A 168 -4.48 -13.80 21.10
CA ARG A 168 -3.23 -13.09 20.84
C ARG A 168 -2.41 -13.71 19.70
N ARG A 169 -3.10 -14.15 18.64
CA ARG A 169 -2.48 -14.67 17.41
C ARG A 169 -2.88 -13.80 16.22
N GLY A 170 -1.99 -13.76 15.22
CA GLY A 170 -2.23 -13.16 13.92
C GLY A 170 -2.17 -14.18 12.78
N VAL A 171 -2.26 -13.66 11.56
CA VAL A 171 -2.04 -14.39 10.30
C VAL A 171 -1.02 -13.62 9.46
N PHE A 172 -0.67 -14.14 8.29
CA PHE A 172 0.15 -13.43 7.30
C PHE A 172 -0.69 -13.07 6.06
N PRO A 173 -0.44 -11.92 5.39
CA PRO A 173 -1.26 -11.50 4.25
C PRO A 173 -1.32 -12.51 3.10
N ASP A 174 -0.16 -13.06 2.69
CA ASP A 174 -0.04 -14.07 1.62
C ASP A 174 -0.85 -15.33 1.95
N HIS A 175 -0.78 -15.83 3.19
CA HIS A 175 -1.59 -16.99 3.59
C HIS A 175 -3.09 -16.73 3.50
N VAL A 176 -3.54 -15.53 3.89
CA VAL A 176 -4.97 -15.15 3.79
C VAL A 176 -5.40 -15.08 2.33
N ILE A 177 -4.57 -14.49 1.47
CA ILE A 177 -4.85 -14.35 0.03
C ILE A 177 -4.85 -15.72 -0.65
N ASP A 178 -3.87 -16.57 -0.38
CA ASP A 178 -3.75 -17.92 -0.93
C ASP A 178 -4.91 -18.82 -0.49
N MET A 179 -5.39 -18.65 0.75
CA MET A 179 -6.61 -19.27 1.24
C MET A 179 -7.83 -18.76 0.48
N PHE A 180 -7.97 -17.44 0.33
CA PHE A 180 -9.15 -16.84 -0.28
C PHE A 180 -9.27 -17.18 -1.77
N ILE A 181 -8.21 -16.98 -2.55
CA ILE A 181 -8.17 -17.17 -4.00
C ILE A 181 -8.08 -18.67 -4.35
N ASN A 182 -6.97 -19.31 -4.00
CA ASN A 182 -6.66 -20.69 -4.41
C ASN A 182 -7.28 -21.75 -3.49
N GLY A 183 -7.62 -21.38 -2.25
CA GLY A 183 -8.12 -22.34 -1.26
C GLY A 183 -7.03 -23.12 -0.54
N TYR A 184 -5.78 -22.65 -0.55
CA TYR A 184 -4.73 -23.29 0.26
C TYR A 184 -5.13 -23.27 1.74
N ARG A 185 -4.90 -24.38 2.45
CA ARG A 185 -5.19 -24.45 3.88
C ARG A 185 -4.27 -23.55 4.66
N LEU A 186 -4.85 -22.56 5.35
CA LEU A 186 -4.11 -21.68 6.24
C LEU A 186 -3.86 -22.40 7.57
N SER A 187 -2.58 -22.64 7.87
CA SER A 187 -2.11 -23.16 9.16
C SER A 187 -1.55 -22.04 10.01
N LEU A 188 -1.98 -21.93 11.26
CA LEU A 188 -1.46 -20.94 12.20
C LEU A 188 -0.04 -21.25 12.69
N ASP A 189 0.41 -22.49 12.48
CA ASP A 189 1.73 -22.96 12.91
C ASP A 189 2.73 -23.01 11.74
N ASN A 190 2.32 -22.56 10.55
CA ASN A 190 3.23 -22.33 9.43
C ASN A 190 3.73 -20.88 9.47
N TYR A 191 5.03 -20.70 9.69
CA TYR A 191 5.68 -19.38 9.66
C TYR A 191 6.40 -19.09 8.33
N ASP A 192 6.47 -20.08 7.44
CA ASP A 192 7.06 -19.98 6.11
C ASP A 192 6.00 -19.62 5.04
N LYS A 193 6.43 -19.59 3.77
CA LYS A 193 5.53 -19.41 2.62
C LYS A 193 4.50 -20.54 2.54
N THR A 194 3.40 -20.29 1.82
CA THR A 194 2.42 -21.34 1.49
C THR A 194 3.11 -22.47 0.71
N PRO A 195 3.03 -23.73 1.16
CA PRO A 195 3.55 -24.86 0.39
C PRO A 195 2.72 -25.07 -0.87
N VAL A 196 3.35 -24.98 -2.04
CA VAL A 196 2.71 -25.21 -3.33
C VAL A 196 2.59 -26.72 -3.56
N LYS A 197 1.50 -27.29 -3.05
CA LYS A 197 1.14 -28.70 -3.21
C LYS A 197 -0.36 -28.85 -3.38
N GLU A 198 -0.76 -29.93 -4.04
CA GLU A 198 -2.17 -30.32 -4.07
C GLU A 198 -2.70 -30.61 -2.67
N GLY A 199 -4.02 -30.50 -2.52
CA GLY A 199 -4.68 -30.83 -1.27
C GLY A 199 -6.12 -30.34 -1.21
N ASN A 200 -6.78 -30.73 -0.13
CA ASN A 200 -8.14 -30.32 0.17
C ASN A 200 -8.21 -28.80 0.36
N LYS A 201 -9.20 -28.19 -0.27
CA LYS A 201 -9.53 -26.76 -0.15
C LYS A 201 -9.76 -26.38 1.32
N ASP A 202 -9.32 -25.18 1.72
CA ASP A 202 -9.80 -24.54 2.94
C ASP A 202 -11.29 -24.18 2.79
N LEU A 203 -12.11 -24.55 3.76
CA LEU A 203 -13.55 -24.27 3.70
C LEU A 203 -13.87 -22.77 3.78
N ARG A 204 -12.90 -21.96 4.20
CA ARG A 204 -13.00 -20.49 4.29
C ARG A 204 -12.61 -19.78 2.99
N GLY A 205 -12.32 -20.49 1.91
CA GLY A 205 -11.91 -19.85 0.66
C GLY A 205 -11.91 -20.79 -0.55
N GLY A 206 -10.95 -20.58 -1.44
CA GLY A 206 -10.90 -21.22 -2.76
C GLY A 206 -12.07 -20.81 -3.63
N ILE A 207 -12.36 -19.51 -3.62
CA ILE A 207 -13.42 -18.91 -4.44
C ILE A 207 -13.04 -19.04 -5.91
N PHE A 208 -11.78 -18.80 -6.25
CA PHE A 208 -11.28 -18.76 -7.62
C PHE A 208 -10.45 -20.01 -8.00
N ASP A 209 -10.62 -21.11 -7.26
CA ASP A 209 -9.77 -22.30 -7.39
C ASP A 209 -10.04 -23.17 -8.64
N GLN A 210 -11.03 -22.84 -9.47
CA GLN A 210 -11.19 -23.45 -10.80
C GLN A 210 -10.17 -22.92 -11.82
N VAL A 211 -9.62 -21.73 -11.58
CA VAL A 211 -8.57 -21.10 -12.40
C VAL A 211 -7.24 -21.09 -11.65
N PHE A 212 -7.26 -20.62 -10.40
CA PHE A 212 -6.07 -20.50 -9.57
C PHE A 212 -5.96 -21.72 -8.67
N THR A 213 -5.56 -22.85 -9.26
CA THR A 213 -5.52 -24.13 -8.56
C THR A 213 -4.46 -24.19 -7.46
N ARG A 214 -4.53 -25.25 -6.64
CA ARG A 214 -3.50 -25.61 -5.67
C ARG A 214 -2.54 -26.62 -6.30
N GLY A 215 -1.26 -26.55 -5.96
CA GLY A 215 -0.22 -27.44 -6.49
C GLY A 215 0.48 -26.93 -7.74
N ASP A 216 -0.06 -25.93 -8.43
CA ASP A 216 0.58 -25.29 -9.57
C ASP A 216 1.22 -23.96 -9.17
N GLN A 217 2.55 -23.89 -9.27
CA GLN A 217 3.34 -22.70 -8.94
C GLN A 217 3.02 -21.50 -9.83
N SER A 218 2.61 -21.73 -11.08
CA SER A 218 2.23 -20.67 -12.02
C SER A 218 0.91 -19.98 -11.64
N LYS A 219 0.10 -20.64 -10.79
CA LYS A 219 -1.20 -20.16 -10.31
C LYS A 219 -1.13 -19.51 -8.92
N LEU A 220 0.02 -19.57 -8.24
CA LEU A 220 0.24 -18.86 -6.98
C LEU A 220 0.51 -17.38 -7.28
N LEU A 221 -0.34 -16.49 -6.77
CA LEU A 221 -0.26 -15.06 -7.08
C LEU A 221 0.57 -14.25 -6.09
N THR A 222 0.91 -14.85 -4.95
CA THR A 222 1.57 -14.17 -3.83
C THR A 222 3.06 -14.51 -3.74
N ASN A 223 3.81 -13.66 -3.04
CA ASN A 223 5.16 -13.97 -2.61
C ASN A 223 5.46 -13.27 -1.27
N ARG A 224 6.46 -13.77 -0.55
CA ARG A 224 6.96 -13.21 0.72
C ARG A 224 8.48 -13.09 0.67
N TYR A 225 9.00 -11.99 1.18
CA TYR A 225 10.44 -11.72 1.28
C TYR A 225 10.81 -11.34 2.70
N ASN A 226 11.90 -11.91 3.23
CA ASN A 226 12.46 -11.51 4.51
C ASN A 226 13.34 -10.27 4.31
N LEU A 227 13.13 -9.23 5.11
CA LEU A 227 13.85 -7.96 5.04
C LEU A 227 14.90 -7.77 6.14
N ARG A 228 14.88 -8.58 7.22
CA ARG A 228 15.70 -8.35 8.43
C ARG A 228 17.20 -8.30 8.17
N THR A 229 17.67 -9.03 7.17
CA THR A 229 19.09 -9.12 6.83
C THR A 229 19.46 -8.32 5.59
N LYS A 230 18.55 -7.48 5.07
CA LYS A 230 18.74 -6.74 3.83
C LYS A 230 19.15 -5.29 4.11
N THR A 231 20.05 -4.79 3.30
CA THR A 231 20.44 -3.38 3.27
C THR A 231 19.32 -2.51 2.70
N ILE A 232 19.39 -1.19 2.95
CA ILE A 232 18.42 -0.24 2.38
C ILE A 232 18.39 -0.33 0.85
N ASN A 233 19.52 -0.52 0.20
CA ASN A 233 19.60 -0.64 -1.25
C ASN A 233 18.87 -1.89 -1.75
N GLU A 234 19.10 -3.06 -1.14
CA GLU A 234 18.42 -4.30 -1.51
C GLU A 234 16.90 -4.21 -1.31
N ILE A 235 16.45 -3.61 -0.21
CA ILE A 235 15.02 -3.38 0.05
C ILE A 235 14.44 -2.40 -0.98
N SER A 236 15.18 -1.35 -1.32
CA SER A 236 14.77 -0.35 -2.31
C SER A 236 14.59 -0.97 -3.69
N GLN A 237 15.57 -1.77 -4.13
CA GLN A 237 15.48 -2.46 -5.42
C GLN A 237 14.32 -3.45 -5.44
N LEU A 238 14.12 -4.22 -4.37
CA LEU A 238 13.00 -5.15 -4.26
C LEU A 238 11.64 -4.42 -4.37
N ILE A 239 11.41 -3.39 -3.55
CA ILE A 239 10.14 -2.65 -3.59
C ILE A 239 9.93 -2.00 -4.97
N LYS A 240 10.97 -1.38 -5.55
CA LYS A 240 10.93 -0.81 -6.90
C LYS A 240 10.53 -1.85 -7.95
N GLN A 241 11.17 -3.03 -7.93
CA GLN A 241 10.89 -4.11 -8.88
C GLN A 241 9.45 -4.63 -8.76
N GLU A 242 8.97 -4.85 -7.54
CA GLU A 242 7.62 -5.38 -7.31
C GLU A 242 6.53 -4.36 -7.71
N LEU A 243 6.75 -3.06 -7.46
CA LEU A 243 5.86 -1.99 -7.93
C LEU A 243 5.85 -1.87 -9.46
N ILE A 244 7.03 -1.89 -10.11
CA ILE A 244 7.16 -1.86 -11.58
C ILE A 244 6.50 -3.09 -12.21
N ALA A 245 6.60 -4.26 -11.56
CA ALA A 245 5.91 -5.47 -11.97
C ALA A 245 4.37 -5.40 -11.80
N GLY A 246 3.85 -4.28 -11.28
CA GLY A 246 2.43 -4.00 -11.17
C GLY A 246 1.71 -4.82 -10.11
N LYS A 247 2.41 -5.18 -9.03
CA LYS A 247 1.85 -5.94 -7.90
C LYS A 247 1.37 -4.99 -6.81
N ALA A 248 0.39 -5.44 -6.01
CA ALA A 248 0.08 -4.81 -4.73
C ALA A 248 1.06 -5.27 -3.66
N LEU A 249 1.49 -4.35 -2.79
CA LEU A 249 2.52 -4.60 -1.79
C LEU A 249 1.97 -4.40 -0.37
N ALA A 250 2.59 -5.11 0.56
CA ALA A 250 2.46 -4.87 1.99
C ALA A 250 3.81 -5.07 2.67
N ILE A 251 4.02 -4.34 3.77
CA ILE A 251 5.24 -4.42 4.57
C ILE A 251 4.88 -4.71 6.02
N SER A 252 5.61 -5.65 6.63
CA SER A 252 5.57 -5.87 8.07
C SER A 252 6.74 -5.18 8.75
N HIS A 253 6.51 -4.61 9.93
CA HIS A 253 7.53 -3.95 10.75
C HIS A 253 7.39 -4.32 12.23
N THR A 254 8.39 -4.00 13.05
CA THR A 254 8.29 -4.16 14.50
C THR A 254 7.16 -3.30 15.06
N TYR A 255 6.50 -3.78 16.11
CA TYR A 255 5.43 -3.06 16.78
C TYR A 255 5.67 -3.08 18.26
N ASN A 256 5.81 -1.91 18.87
CA ASN A 256 6.08 -1.81 20.29
C ASN A 256 4.87 -2.37 21.06
N ASN A 257 5.14 -3.23 22.06
CA ASN A 257 4.26 -3.64 23.16
C ASN A 257 3.49 -4.98 23.08
N ILE A 258 3.56 -5.77 22.00
CA ILE A 258 2.72 -7.00 21.94
C ILE A 258 3.52 -8.27 21.56
N GLY A 259 4.79 -8.16 21.15
CA GLY A 259 5.57 -9.33 20.69
C GLY A 259 5.08 -9.92 19.37
N ILE A 260 4.21 -9.19 18.66
CA ILE A 260 3.65 -9.53 17.35
C ILE A 260 4.05 -8.40 16.39
N SER A 261 4.46 -8.75 15.16
CA SER A 261 4.74 -7.78 14.10
C SER A 261 3.47 -7.10 13.62
N HIS A 262 3.57 -5.82 13.24
CA HIS A 262 2.47 -5.11 12.56
C HIS A 262 2.63 -5.23 11.05
N VAL A 263 1.52 -5.16 10.32
CA VAL A 263 1.50 -5.26 8.86
C VAL A 263 0.60 -4.18 8.29
N ILE A 264 1.11 -3.48 7.27
CA ILE A 264 0.44 -2.35 6.61
C ILE A 264 0.57 -2.48 5.09
N ASN A 265 -0.34 -1.86 4.34
CA ASN A 265 -0.26 -1.82 2.87
C ASN A 265 0.74 -0.77 2.41
N LEU A 266 1.46 -1.05 1.31
CA LEU A 266 2.39 -0.12 0.65
C LEU A 266 1.88 0.16 -0.76
N TRP A 267 1.47 1.40 -1.01
CA TRP A 267 0.84 1.84 -2.27
C TRP A 267 1.76 2.61 -3.19
N GLY A 268 2.79 3.24 -2.64
CA GLY A 268 3.79 3.97 -3.41
C GLY A 268 5.09 4.13 -2.63
N ALA A 269 6.15 4.51 -3.35
CA ALA A 269 7.48 4.71 -2.79
C ALA A 269 8.23 5.81 -3.54
N ASP A 270 8.96 6.61 -2.77
CA ASP A 270 9.90 7.63 -3.25
C ASP A 270 11.33 7.11 -3.15
N PHE A 271 12.09 7.34 -4.21
CA PHE A 271 13.50 6.97 -4.31
C PHE A 271 14.35 8.19 -4.57
N ASN A 272 15.48 8.32 -3.87
CA ASN A 272 16.47 9.34 -4.14
C ASN A 272 17.24 9.09 -5.46
N SER A 273 18.17 9.98 -5.78
CA SER A 273 19.02 9.91 -6.97
C SER A 273 19.91 8.67 -7.04
N GLU A 274 20.22 8.05 -5.91
CA GLU A 274 20.99 6.79 -5.84
C GLU A 274 20.08 5.57 -5.99
N GLY A 275 18.77 5.77 -6.05
CA GLY A 275 17.77 4.72 -6.13
C GLY A 275 17.42 4.09 -4.78
N ASN A 276 17.87 4.66 -3.67
CA ASN A 276 17.50 4.24 -2.31
C ASN A 276 16.17 4.87 -1.89
N LEU A 277 15.37 4.14 -1.11
CA LEU A 277 14.10 4.60 -0.57
C LEU A 277 14.29 5.81 0.35
N GLU A 278 13.47 6.83 0.17
CA GLU A 278 13.33 7.93 1.13
C GLU A 278 12.00 7.90 1.86
N ALA A 279 10.93 7.49 1.19
CA ALA A 279 9.61 7.42 1.76
C ALA A 279 8.76 6.31 1.14
N ILE A 280 7.76 5.87 1.89
CA ILE A 280 6.69 4.98 1.43
C ILE A 280 5.33 5.57 1.79
N TYR A 281 4.34 5.26 0.96
CA TYR A 281 2.97 5.69 1.10
C TYR A 281 2.10 4.51 1.47
N VAL A 282 1.47 4.56 2.64
CA VAL A 282 0.90 3.38 3.29
C VAL A 282 -0.52 3.63 3.79
N THR A 283 -1.33 2.57 3.85
CA THR A 283 -2.55 2.57 4.67
C THR A 283 -2.40 1.56 5.79
N ASP A 284 -3.03 1.84 6.92
CA ASP A 284 -2.77 1.15 8.16
C ASP A 284 -4.06 1.00 8.95
N SER A 285 -4.50 -0.24 9.07
CA SER A 285 -5.75 -0.60 9.72
C SER A 285 -5.87 -0.21 11.20
N ASP A 286 -4.77 0.14 11.88
CA ASP A 286 -4.80 0.70 13.25
C ASP A 286 -5.09 2.20 13.28
N SER A 287 -4.97 2.88 12.14
CA SER A 287 -5.19 4.32 12.06
C SER A 287 -6.69 4.62 12.09
N ASN A 288 -7.06 5.79 12.61
CA ASN A 288 -8.44 6.26 12.49
C ASN A 288 -8.82 6.37 11.01
N ALA A 289 -10.05 5.99 10.66
CA ALA A 289 -10.57 6.06 9.29
C ALA A 289 -10.45 7.47 8.66
N SER A 290 -10.40 8.53 9.46
CA SER A 290 -10.19 9.90 8.96
C SER A 290 -8.79 10.17 8.41
N ILE A 291 -7.80 9.33 8.72
CA ILE A 291 -6.39 9.54 8.33
C ILE A 291 -6.14 9.15 6.88
N GLY A 292 -6.62 7.98 6.45
CA GLY A 292 -6.33 7.48 5.11
C GLY A 292 -4.85 7.16 4.90
N MET A 293 -4.28 7.64 3.80
CA MET A 293 -2.92 7.31 3.40
C MET A 293 -1.89 8.11 4.18
N LYS A 294 -0.87 7.46 4.75
CA LYS A 294 0.23 8.10 5.47
C LYS A 294 1.50 8.09 4.63
N LYS A 295 2.32 9.14 4.74
CA LYS A 295 3.70 9.14 4.26
C LYS A 295 4.62 8.76 5.41
N TYR A 296 5.37 7.67 5.25
CA TYR A 296 6.43 7.28 6.18
C TYR A 296 7.79 7.52 5.56
N TYR A 297 8.71 8.06 6.35
CA TYR A 297 10.13 8.11 6.04
C TYR A 297 10.74 6.72 6.15
N VAL A 298 11.73 6.46 5.29
CA VAL A 298 12.57 5.26 5.30
C VAL A 298 14.02 5.67 5.54
N GLY A 299 14.73 4.90 6.35
CA GLY A 299 16.12 5.18 6.71
C GLY A 299 16.75 4.04 7.48
N VAL A 300 18.06 4.14 7.71
CA VAL A 300 18.80 3.20 8.55
C VAL A 300 18.89 3.79 9.95
N ASN A 301 18.38 3.07 10.96
CA ASN A 301 18.42 3.53 12.34
C ASN A 301 19.82 3.32 12.97
N SER A 302 20.01 3.78 14.20
CA SER A 302 21.29 3.66 14.92
C SER A 302 21.70 2.21 15.23
N ALA A 303 20.78 1.24 15.13
CA ALA A 303 21.05 -0.19 15.24
C ALA A 303 21.47 -0.83 13.91
N GLY A 304 21.53 -0.05 12.82
CA GLY A 304 21.86 -0.54 11.48
C GLY A 304 20.69 -1.23 10.75
N GLU A 305 19.47 -1.11 11.27
CA GLU A 305 18.27 -1.70 10.68
C GLU A 305 17.57 -0.71 9.76
N VAL A 306 17.06 -1.17 8.62
CA VAL A 306 16.17 -0.36 7.79
C VAL A 306 14.82 -0.24 8.50
N ALA A 307 14.41 0.99 8.79
CA ALA A 307 13.22 1.29 9.55
C ALA A 307 12.27 2.24 8.80
N VAL A 308 11.02 2.26 9.25
CA VAL A 308 9.96 3.14 8.76
C VAL A 308 9.39 3.97 9.91
N SER A 309 9.02 5.22 9.66
CA SER A 309 8.44 6.11 10.68
C SER A 309 7.65 7.24 10.05
N SER A 310 6.63 7.76 10.74
CA SER A 310 5.91 8.96 10.28
C SER A 310 6.73 10.25 10.43
N LYS A 311 7.84 10.20 11.15
CA LYS A 311 8.85 11.25 11.28
C LYS A 311 10.17 10.79 10.69
N LYS A 312 11.04 11.75 10.34
CA LYS A 312 12.39 11.44 9.83
C LYS A 312 13.14 10.54 10.81
N ILE A 313 13.88 9.58 10.28
CA ILE A 313 14.69 8.66 11.08
C ILE A 313 16.01 9.33 11.42
N ASP A 314 16.32 9.39 12.71
CA ASP A 314 17.51 10.00 13.29
C ASP A 314 17.85 9.37 14.65
N SER A 315 18.75 9.98 15.41
CA SER A 315 19.18 9.47 16.73
C SER A 315 18.08 9.50 17.79
N GLU A 316 17.05 10.34 17.63
CA GLU A 316 15.93 10.47 18.57
C GLU A 316 14.72 9.64 18.13
N HIS A 317 14.57 9.42 16.81
CA HIS A 317 13.48 8.68 16.20
C HIS A 317 14.00 7.46 15.44
N LEU A 318 14.13 6.33 16.14
CA LEU A 318 14.68 5.08 15.57
C LEU A 318 13.75 4.40 14.55
N GLY A 319 12.45 4.74 14.55
CA GLY A 319 11.43 4.12 13.73
C GLY A 319 11.18 2.64 14.06
N ALA A 320 10.38 1.99 13.22
CA ALA A 320 10.07 0.57 13.31
C ALA A 320 10.84 -0.22 12.25
N ALA A 321 11.63 -1.22 12.67
CA ALA A 321 12.43 -2.02 11.77
C ALA A 321 11.56 -2.83 10.80
N ALA A 322 11.89 -2.77 9.50
CA ALA A 322 11.23 -3.52 8.45
C ALA A 322 11.57 -5.02 8.55
N LEU A 323 10.55 -5.87 8.53
CA LEU A 323 10.69 -7.30 8.79
C LEU A 323 10.46 -8.16 7.55
N GLY A 324 9.48 -7.79 6.72
CA GLY A 324 8.99 -8.63 5.63
C GLY A 324 8.23 -7.82 4.58
N LEU A 325 8.32 -8.24 3.32
CA LEU A 325 7.52 -7.71 2.21
C LEU A 325 6.61 -8.82 1.67
N TYR A 326 5.36 -8.49 1.39
CA TYR A 326 4.36 -9.38 0.81
C TYR A 326 3.84 -8.77 -0.48
N THR A 327 3.60 -9.61 -1.48
CA THR A 327 3.17 -9.15 -2.81
C THR A 327 1.94 -9.92 -3.28
N LEU A 328 1.08 -9.27 -4.06
CA LEU A 328 0.00 -9.90 -4.81
C LEU A 328 0.05 -9.44 -6.28
N SER A 329 0.23 -10.39 -7.19
CA SER A 329 0.10 -10.14 -8.63
C SER A 329 -1.37 -10.18 -9.09
N ALA A 330 -1.68 -9.45 -10.15
CA ALA A 330 -3.04 -9.42 -10.68
C ALA A 330 -3.48 -10.76 -11.30
N GLY A 331 -2.56 -11.58 -11.80
CA GLY A 331 -2.89 -12.87 -12.42
C GLY A 331 -3.67 -12.76 -13.75
N GLN A 332 -3.76 -11.57 -14.36
CA GLN A 332 -4.59 -11.31 -15.54
C GLN A 332 -4.34 -12.27 -16.72
N GLY A 333 -3.09 -12.69 -16.93
CA GLY A 333 -2.72 -13.63 -18.01
C GLY A 333 -3.04 -15.10 -17.74
N ILE A 334 -3.57 -15.43 -16.55
CA ILE A 334 -3.81 -16.82 -16.12
C ILE A 334 -5.26 -17.25 -16.40
N TRP A 335 -6.22 -16.33 -16.36
CA TRP A 335 -7.66 -16.62 -16.52
C TRP A 335 -8.03 -17.36 -17.81
N HIS A 336 -7.26 -17.16 -18.88
CA HIS A 336 -7.55 -17.73 -20.20
C HIS A 336 -6.65 -18.92 -20.56
N GLN A 337 -5.81 -19.38 -19.63
CA GLN A 337 -5.02 -20.59 -19.85
C GLN A 337 -5.95 -21.80 -19.71
N THR A 338 -6.48 -22.28 -20.84
CA THR A 338 -7.10 -23.60 -20.93
C THR A 338 -6.05 -24.64 -20.56
N ASN A 339 -6.34 -25.48 -19.56
CA ASN A 339 -5.54 -26.66 -19.26
C ASN A 339 -5.48 -27.63 -20.46
#